data_AF-A0A7S2JFK6-F1
#
_entry.id   AF-A0A7S2JFK6-F1
#
_cell.length_a   1.000
_cell.length_b   1.000
_cell.length_c   1.000
_cell.angle_alpha   90.00
_cell.angle_beta   90.00
_cell.angle_gamma   90.00
#
_symmetry.space_group_name_H-M   'P 1'
#
loop_
_entity.id
_entity.type
_entity.pdbx_description
1 polymer ?
#
loop_
_entity_poly.entity_id
_entity_poly.type
_entity_poly.pdbx_seq_one_letter_code
_entity_poly.pdbx_strand_id
1 'polypeptide(L)'
;AIELAEAHAHTLGGWTTSRHYAVPTTDIPVHEAPALLAWLTLILPRLLPYLETHFDLIPSSLRIHDAFVVRYDARAQSLLPMHADESYLSFTLPLNASRSASTA
;
A
#
# COMPACT_ATOMS: atom_id res chain seq x y z
N ALA A 1 10.85 1.82 0.81
CA ALA A 1 9.48 1.64 1.33
C ALA A 1 9.44 0.63 2.48
N ILE A 2 9.87 -0.63 2.29
CA ILE A 2 9.87 -1.66 3.36
C ILE A 2 10.55 -1.16 4.64
N GLU A 3 11.83 -0.77 4.55
CA GLU A 3 12.60 -0.29 5.71
C GLU A 3 11.96 0.92 6.39
N LEU A 4 11.33 1.81 5.64
CA LEU A 4 10.64 2.99 6.17
C LEU A 4 9.38 2.60 6.95
N ALA A 5 8.64 1.60 6.47
CA ALA A 5 7.47 1.06 7.16
C ALA A 5 7.88 0.32 8.43
N GLU A 6 8.92 -0.51 8.38
CA GLU A 6 9.44 -1.23 9.54
C GLU A 6 9.99 -0.29 10.61
N ALA A 7 10.75 0.74 10.21
CA ALA A 7 11.24 1.75 11.13
C ALA A 7 10.10 2.50 11.82
N HIS A 8 9.06 2.88 11.07
CA HIS A 8 7.90 3.55 11.67
C HIS A 8 7.11 2.62 12.60
N ALA A 9 6.86 1.37 12.18
CA ALA A 9 6.22 0.36 13.03
C ALA A 9 6.97 0.17 14.36
N HIS A 10 8.31 0.15 14.34
CA HIS A 10 9.12 0.08 15.56
C HIS A 10 8.87 1.27 16.49
N THR A 11 8.70 2.49 15.97
CA THR A 11 8.38 3.67 16.80
C THR A 11 7.00 3.62 17.45
N LEU A 12 6.06 2.86 16.87
CA LEU A 12 4.71 2.66 17.41
C LEU A 12 4.58 1.42 18.30
N GLY A 13 5.66 0.64 18.48
CA GLY A 13 5.63 -0.64 19.19
C GLY A 13 5.05 -1.79 18.36
N GLY A 14 4.84 -1.62 17.06
CA GLY A 14 4.36 -2.66 16.17
C GLY A 14 3.63 -2.14 14.93
N TRP A 15 3.15 -3.08 14.12
CA TRP A 15 2.25 -2.83 13.00
C TRP A 15 0.82 -2.63 13.51
N THR A 16 0.04 -1.78 12.85
CA THR A 16 -1.40 -1.66 13.15
C THR A 16 -2.14 -2.87 12.57
N THR A 17 -3.27 -3.27 13.16
CA THR A 17 -4.02 -4.48 12.73
C THR A 17 -5.53 -4.28 12.62
N SER A 18 -6.03 -3.06 12.85
CA SER A 18 -7.46 -2.80 13.02
C SER A 18 -7.93 -1.50 12.37
N ARG A 19 -7.22 -1.01 11.34
CA ARG A 19 -7.55 0.25 10.68
C ARG A 19 -8.77 0.15 9.75
N HIS A 20 -8.97 -0.99 9.10
CA HIS A 20 -10.15 -1.24 8.24
C HIS A 20 -11.18 -2.08 8.99
N TYR A 21 -12.36 -1.53 9.25
CA TYR A 21 -13.41 -2.19 10.03
C TYR A 21 -13.96 -3.45 9.34
N ALA A 22 -14.13 -3.41 8.01
CA ALA A 22 -14.70 -4.53 7.26
C ALA A 22 -13.66 -5.62 6.94
N VAL A 23 -12.43 -5.24 6.61
CA VAL A 23 -11.37 -6.17 6.16
C VAL A 23 -10.01 -5.73 6.75
N PRO A 24 -9.73 -6.01 8.03
CA PRO A 24 -8.55 -5.48 8.70
C PRO A 24 -7.24 -6.03 8.10
N THR A 25 -6.27 -5.14 7.91
CA THR A 25 -4.92 -5.46 7.47
C THR A 25 -3.86 -5.15 8.52
N THR A 26 -2.75 -5.88 8.44
CA THR A 26 -1.51 -5.61 9.16
C THR A 26 -0.74 -4.58 8.34
N ASP A 27 -0.90 -3.30 8.68
CA ASP A 27 -0.43 -2.21 7.83
C ASP A 27 0.12 -1.00 8.60
N ILE A 28 0.74 -0.11 7.83
CA ILE A 28 1.14 1.23 8.23
C ILE A 28 0.50 2.25 7.27
N PRO A 29 -0.30 3.22 7.76
CA PRO A 29 -0.73 4.36 6.98
C PRO A 29 0.46 5.18 6.50
N VAL A 30 0.53 5.44 5.19
CA VAL A 30 1.62 6.25 4.61
C VAL A 30 1.61 7.67 5.18
N HIS A 31 0.43 8.26 5.42
CA HIS A 31 0.32 9.65 5.88
C HIS A 31 0.76 9.87 7.33
N GLU A 32 0.75 8.82 8.16
CA GLU A 32 1.23 8.90 9.56
C GLU A 32 2.74 8.65 9.67
N ALA A 33 3.37 8.17 8.59
CA ALA A 33 4.80 7.85 8.51
C ALA A 33 5.53 8.87 7.60
N PRO A 34 6.15 9.94 8.13
CA PRO A 34 6.67 11.05 7.31
C PRO A 34 7.64 10.63 6.21
N ALA A 35 8.52 9.66 6.49
CA ALA A 35 9.48 9.17 5.49
C ALA A 35 8.79 8.36 4.37
N LEU A 36 7.74 7.59 4.68
CA LEU A 36 6.92 6.91 3.67
C LEU A 36 6.13 7.92 2.84
N LEU A 37 5.55 8.95 3.47
CA LEU A 37 4.83 10.00 2.77
C LEU A 37 5.74 10.76 1.79
N ALA A 38 6.96 11.09 2.23
CA ALA A 38 7.96 11.70 1.35
C ALA A 38 8.30 10.78 0.16
N TRP A 39 8.51 9.48 0.41
CA TRP A 39 8.74 8.50 -0.64
C TRP A 39 7.57 8.41 -1.63
N LEU A 40 6.32 8.37 -1.15
CA LEU A 40 5.14 8.34 -2.02
C LEU A 40 5.04 9.62 -2.86
N THR A 41 5.29 10.78 -2.25
CA THR A 41 5.23 12.08 -2.94
C THR A 41 6.23 12.17 -4.11
N LEU A 42 7.36 11.47 -4.03
CA LEU A 42 8.33 11.41 -5.14
C LEU A 42 7.83 10.61 -6.34
N ILE A 43 6.93 9.64 -6.14
CA ILE A 43 6.45 8.77 -7.22
C ILE A 43 5.12 9.23 -7.83
N LEU A 44 4.29 9.97 -7.08
CA LEU A 44 2.97 10.44 -7.54
C LEU A 44 3.01 11.24 -8.85
N PRO A 45 3.98 12.15 -9.10
CA PRO A 45 4.03 12.91 -10.35
C PRO A 45 4.21 12.04 -11.60
N ARG A 46 4.70 10.81 -11.44
CA ARG A 46 4.80 9.83 -12.53
C ARG A 46 3.60 8.89 -12.56
N LEU A 47 3.13 8.46 -11.39
CA LEU A 47 2.06 7.47 -11.26
C LEU A 47 0.69 8.04 -11.69
N LEU A 48 0.30 9.21 -11.18
CA LEU A 48 -1.04 9.73 -11.44
C LEU A 48 -1.29 10.03 -12.92
N PRO A 49 -0.39 10.74 -13.65
CA PRO A 49 -0.61 10.98 -15.08
C PRO A 49 -0.61 9.69 -15.91
N TYR A 50 0.17 8.68 -15.49
CA TYR A 50 0.17 7.38 -16.14
C TYR A 50 -1.19 6.68 -16.01
N LEU A 51 -1.77 6.67 -14.80
CA LEU A 51 -3.10 6.09 -14.58
C LEU A 51 -4.19 6.87 -15.32
N GLU A 52 -4.15 8.20 -15.27
CA GLU A 52 -5.12 9.05 -15.98
C GLU A 52 -5.10 8.79 -17.48
N THR A 53 -3.91 8.67 -18.07
CA THR A 53 -3.77 8.35 -19.49
C THR A 53 -4.25 6.94 -19.82
N HIS A 54 -3.93 5.95 -18.97
CA HIS A 54 -4.25 4.55 -19.25
C HIS A 54 -5.73 4.22 -19.11
N PHE A 55 -6.43 4.94 -18.23
CA PHE A 55 -7.85 4.74 -17.95
C PHE A 55 -8.75 5.84 -18.56
N ASP A 56 -8.21 6.68 -19.44
CA ASP A 56 -8.93 7.78 -20.11
C ASP A 56 -9.68 8.70 -19.13
N LEU A 57 -8.99 9.09 -18.06
CA LEU A 57 -9.53 9.97 -17.02
C LEU A 57 -9.18 11.42 -17.30
N ILE A 58 -9.96 12.32 -16.71
CA ILE A 58 -9.70 13.76 -16.77
C ILE A 58 -8.33 14.03 -16.14
N PRO A 59 -7.41 14.76 -16.81
CA PRO A 59 -6.12 15.10 -16.25
C PRO A 59 -6.24 15.81 -14.89
N SER A 60 -5.39 15.44 -13.95
CA SER A 60 -5.38 15.96 -12.57
C SER A 60 -6.70 15.75 -11.81
N SER A 61 -7.51 14.74 -12.18
CA SER A 61 -8.75 14.39 -11.48
C SER A 61 -8.53 13.39 -10.34
N LEU A 62 -7.45 12.59 -10.39
CA LEU A 62 -7.18 11.60 -9.36
C LEU A 62 -6.77 12.25 -8.04
N ARG A 63 -7.24 11.66 -6.93
CA ARG A 63 -6.87 11.99 -5.56
C ARG A 63 -6.57 10.69 -4.81
N ILE A 64 -5.67 10.76 -3.83
CA ILE A 64 -5.38 9.62 -2.96
C ILE A 64 -6.46 9.55 -1.88
N HIS A 65 -7.26 8.49 -1.89
CA HIS A 65 -8.25 8.20 -0.85
C HIS A 65 -7.59 7.60 0.38
N ASP A 66 -6.82 6.52 0.19
CA ASP A 66 -6.02 5.86 1.22
C ASP A 66 -4.71 5.36 0.59
N ALA A 67 -3.66 5.31 1.41
CA ALA A 67 -2.36 4.78 1.03
C ALA A 67 -1.69 4.16 2.25
N PHE A 68 -1.34 2.88 2.15
CA PHE A 68 -0.75 2.13 3.25
C PHE A 68 0.24 1.09 2.71
N VAL A 69 1.19 0.71 3.57
CA VAL A 69 2.06 -0.45 3.34
C VAL A 69 1.48 -1.61 4.13
N VAL A 70 1.04 -2.65 3.42
CA VAL A 70 0.57 -3.90 4.03
C VAL A 70 1.71 -4.91 4.15
N ARG A 71 1.71 -5.66 5.25
CA ARG A 71 2.64 -6.79 5.47
C ARG A 71 1.87 -8.09 5.55
N TYR A 72 2.31 -9.07 4.77
CA TYR A 72 1.87 -10.45 4.87
C TYR A 72 2.94 -11.33 5.50
N ASP A 73 2.53 -12.27 6.35
CA ASP A 73 3.39 -13.20 7.06
C ASP A 73 2.68 -14.55 7.22
N ALA A 74 3.39 -15.65 6.95
CA ALA A 74 2.82 -17.00 7.01
C ALA A 74 2.31 -17.41 8.40
N ARG A 75 2.79 -16.77 9.47
CA ARG A 75 2.41 -17.03 10.87
C ARG A 75 1.49 -15.97 11.46
N ALA A 76 1.22 -14.88 10.72
CA ALA A 76 0.28 -13.84 11.11
C ALA A 76 -0.78 -13.71 10.01
N GLN A 77 -0.91 -12.53 9.38
CA GLN A 77 -1.82 -12.35 8.26
C GLN A 77 -1.20 -12.86 6.96
N SER A 78 -1.64 -14.04 6.51
CA SER A 78 -1.12 -14.69 5.30
C SER A 78 -1.96 -14.42 4.05
N LEU A 79 -3.18 -13.91 4.23
CA LEU A 79 -4.12 -13.62 3.15
C LEU A 79 -5.08 -12.50 3.54
N LEU A 80 -5.76 -11.97 2.52
CA LEU A 80 -6.92 -11.10 2.67
C LEU A 80 -8.12 -11.78 1.97
N PRO A 81 -9.30 -11.94 2.62
CA PRO A 81 -10.47 -12.52 1.98
C PRO A 81 -10.94 -11.73 0.75
N MET A 82 -11.82 -12.32 -0.06
CA MET A 82 -12.44 -11.60 -1.17
C MET A 82 -13.20 -10.36 -0.66
N HIS A 83 -12.93 -9.21 -1.26
CA HIS A 83 -13.53 -7.92 -0.91
C HIS A 83 -13.54 -6.99 -2.12
N ALA A 84 -14.21 -5.85 -1.98
CA ALA A 84 -14.10 -4.71 -2.88
C ALA A 84 -13.53 -3.53 -2.10
N ASP A 85 -12.66 -2.76 -2.75
CA ASP A 85 -12.13 -1.53 -2.19
C ASP A 85 -13.15 -0.39 -2.29
N GLU A 86 -13.03 0.61 -1.43
CA GLU A 86 -13.86 1.82 -1.44
C GLU A 86 -13.39 2.87 -2.47
N SER A 87 -12.25 2.62 -3.11
CA SER A 87 -11.67 3.49 -4.14
C SER A 87 -12.31 3.26 -5.51
N TYR A 88 -12.22 4.26 -6.38
CA TYR A 88 -12.56 4.08 -7.80
C TYR A 88 -11.50 3.26 -8.55
N LEU A 89 -10.23 3.42 -8.18
CA LEU A 89 -9.10 2.66 -8.67
C LEU A 89 -8.17 2.31 -7.51
N SER A 90 -7.68 1.08 -7.51
CA SER A 90 -6.64 0.62 -6.59
C SER A 90 -5.35 0.34 -7.36
N PHE A 91 -4.22 0.77 -6.78
CA PHE A 91 -2.89 0.51 -7.31
C PHE A 91 -2.07 -0.25 -6.27
N THR A 92 -1.66 -1.48 -6.62
CA THR A 92 -0.84 -2.33 -5.75
C THR A 92 0.58 -2.42 -6.29
N LEU A 93 1.56 -2.08 -5.45
CA LEU A 93 2.98 -2.17 -5.78
C LEU A 93 3.67 -3.23 -4.90
N PRO A 94 4.13 -4.36 -5.48
CA PRO A 94 5.00 -5.29 -4.76
C PRO A 94 6.29 -4.58 -4.34
N LEU A 95 6.61 -4.64 -3.04
CA LEU A 95 7.79 -3.96 -2.49
C LEU A 95 9.00 -4.87 -2.35
N ASN A 96 8.80 -6.19 -2.45
CA ASN A 96 9.82 -7.22 -2.44
C ASN A 96 9.74 -8.07 -3.70
N ALA A 97 10.81 -8.79 -4.00
CA ALA A 97 10.84 -9.71 -5.13
C ALA A 97 9.86 -10.88 -4.89
N SER A 98 9.08 -11.20 -5.91
CA SER A 98 8.36 -12.47 -5.95
C SER A 98 9.39 -13.60 -5.98
N ARG A 99 9.34 -14.51 -5.01
CA ARG A 99 10.03 -15.79 -5.19
C ARG A 99 9.28 -16.53 -6.29
N SER A 100 9.89 -16.64 -7.47
CA SER A 100 9.45 -17.60 -8.48
C SER A 100 9.41 -18.97 -7.81
N ALA A 101 8.26 -19.65 -7.89
CA ALA A 101 8.20 -21.04 -7.48
C ALA A 101 9.22 -21.81 -8.32
N SER A 102 10.23 -22.41 -7.68
CA SER A 102 11.03 -23.44 -8.35
C SER A 102 10.06 -24.58 -8.63
N THR A 103 9.67 -24.75 -9.89
CA THR A 103 9.08 -26.01 -10.36
C THR A 103 10.14 -27.09 -10.15
N ALA A 104 9.94 -27.88 -9.09
CA ALA A 104 10.60 -29.17 -8.92
C ALA A 104 9.86 -30.23 -9.73
#